data_AF-U6F919-F1
#
_entry.id   AF-U6F919-F1
#
_cell.length_a   1.000
_cell.length_b   1.000
_cell.length_c   1.000
_cell.angle_alpha   90.00
_cell.angle_beta   90.00
_cell.angle_gamma   90.00
#
_symmetry.space_group_name_H-M   'P 1'
#
loop_
_entity.id
_entity.type
_entity.pdbx_description
1 polymer ?
#
loop_
_entity_poly.entity_id
_entity_poly.type
_entity_poly.pdbx_seq_one_letter_code
_entity_poly.pdbx_strand_id
1 'polypeptide(L)'
;MKRIVVAFGGNAIEAGDNSAAAQEKQVKKTMKVVAKMIENGDQVAIVHGNGPQVGNLLLQQYKGSSKDNLAMPLDTVVSMTQGSIGYWMQKALDDQFKHTNYPHQAVALITQIIVNANDPTFKNPTKLIGPFYTFNEMQR
;
A
#
# COMPACT_ATOMS: atom_id res chain seq x y z
N MET A 1 23.39 -14.88 -3.11
CA MET A 1 22.22 -14.98 -2.21
C MET A 1 22.39 -14.03 -1.04
N LYS A 2 21.63 -12.94 -1.04
CA LYS A 2 21.49 -12.00 0.09
C LYS A 2 20.06 -12.02 0.61
N ARG A 3 19.86 -11.59 1.86
CA ARG A 3 18.52 -11.30 2.42
C ARG A 3 18.31 -9.80 2.45
N ILE A 4 17.28 -9.32 1.75
CA ILE A 4 17.07 -7.90 1.48
C ILE A 4 15.65 -7.51 1.86
N VAL A 5 15.51 -6.44 2.63
CA VAL A 5 14.22 -5.77 2.83
C VAL A 5 14.15 -4.59 1.88
N VAL A 6 13.16 -4.59 1.00
CA VAL A 6 12.92 -3.48 0.05
C VAL A 6 11.72 -2.68 0.54
N ALA A 7 11.95 -1.41 0.88
CA ALA A 7 10.91 -0.49 1.34
C ALA A 7 10.47 0.47 0.23
N PHE A 8 9.21 0.35 -0.17
CA PHE A 8 8.60 1.15 -1.22
C PHE A 8 7.86 2.37 -0.67
N GLY A 9 8.22 3.56 -1.18
CA GLY A 9 7.47 4.80 -0.96
C GLY A 9 6.28 4.95 -1.94
N GLY A 10 5.58 6.08 -1.85
CA GLY A 10 4.36 6.34 -2.65
C GLY A 10 4.54 6.16 -4.16
N ASN A 11 5.70 6.55 -4.72
CA ASN A 11 6.01 6.45 -6.15
C ASN A 11 6.06 5.02 -6.70
N ALA A 12 6.14 4.02 -5.83
CA ALA A 12 6.12 2.61 -6.21
C ALA A 12 4.72 2.13 -6.61
N ILE A 13 3.68 2.84 -6.16
CA ILE A 13 2.26 2.50 -6.33
C ILE A 13 1.55 3.60 -7.11
N GLU A 14 1.78 4.87 -6.77
CA GLU A 14 1.09 6.01 -7.37
C GLU A 14 1.94 6.66 -8.46
N ALA A 15 1.29 6.99 -9.59
CA ALA A 15 1.92 7.59 -10.76
C ALA A 15 1.28 8.95 -11.14
N GLY A 16 0.65 9.63 -10.18
CA GLY A 16 -0.09 10.89 -10.40
C GLY A 16 -1.53 10.70 -10.89
N ASP A 17 -1.93 9.46 -11.20
CA ASP A 17 -3.32 9.05 -11.42
C ASP A 17 -3.72 8.05 -10.32
N ASN A 18 -4.80 8.37 -9.61
CA ASN A 18 -5.29 7.59 -8.47
C ASN A 18 -6.18 6.42 -8.88
N SER A 19 -6.44 6.21 -10.17
CA SER A 19 -7.18 5.06 -10.66
C SER A 19 -6.47 3.75 -10.32
N ALA A 20 -7.25 2.69 -10.03
CA ALA A 20 -6.71 1.37 -9.77
C ALA A 20 -5.85 0.87 -10.96
N ALA A 21 -6.27 1.13 -12.19
CA ALA A 21 -5.53 0.74 -13.39
C ALA A 21 -4.14 1.39 -13.49
N ALA A 22 -4.03 2.69 -13.16
CA ALA A 22 -2.75 3.37 -13.13
C ALA A 22 -1.84 2.84 -12.02
N GLN A 23 -2.40 2.62 -10.82
CA GLN A 23 -1.65 2.09 -9.69
C GLN A 23 -1.16 0.67 -9.96
N GLU A 24 -2.00 -0.21 -10.49
CA GLU A 24 -1.61 -1.57 -10.91
C GLU A 24 -0.51 -1.55 -11.97
N LYS A 25 -0.60 -0.65 -12.95
CA LYS A 25 0.43 -0.50 -13.99
C LYS A 25 1.77 -0.07 -13.38
N GLN A 26 1.75 0.83 -12.40
CA GLN A 26 2.95 1.27 -11.70
C GLN A 26 3.54 0.17 -10.83
N VAL A 27 2.70 -0.54 -10.06
CA VAL A 27 3.11 -1.71 -9.26
C VAL A 27 3.76 -2.78 -10.15
N LYS A 28 3.19 -3.09 -11.32
CA LYS A 28 3.77 -4.06 -12.28
C LYS A 28 5.18 -3.67 -12.70
N LYS A 29 5.43 -2.39 -12.99
CA LYS A 29 6.78 -1.91 -13.34
C LYS A 29 7.75 -2.09 -12.18
N THR A 30 7.34 -1.71 -10.98
CA THR A 30 8.15 -1.83 -9.76
C THR A 30 8.48 -3.30 -9.45
N MET A 31 7.47 -4.18 -9.46
CA MET A 31 7.64 -5.60 -9.16
C MET A 31 8.51 -6.32 -10.20
N LYS A 32 8.53 -5.89 -11.46
CA LYS A 32 9.46 -6.43 -12.47
C LYS A 32 10.94 -6.23 -12.08
N VAL A 33 11.26 -5.15 -11.37
CA VAL A 33 12.63 -4.93 -10.85
C VAL A 33 12.93 -5.89 -9.70
N VAL A 34 11.97 -6.06 -8.79
CA VAL A 34 12.11 -6.97 -7.64
C VAL A 34 12.21 -8.43 -8.08
N ALA A 35 11.42 -8.84 -9.06
CA ALA A 35 11.45 -10.19 -9.60
C ALA A 35 12.85 -10.56 -10.11
N LYS A 36 13.55 -9.65 -10.78
CA LYS A 36 14.95 -9.87 -11.20
C LYS A 36 15.88 -10.13 -10.02
N MET A 37 15.70 -9.44 -8.90
CA MET A 37 16.51 -9.68 -7.69
C MET A 37 16.27 -11.10 -7.16
N ILE A 38 14.99 -11.51 -7.11
CA ILE A 38 14.56 -12.83 -6.65
C ILE A 38 15.07 -13.94 -7.58
N GLU A 39 14.95 -13.75 -8.90
CA GLU A 39 15.44 -14.66 -9.94
C GLU A 39 16.97 -14.79 -9.92
N ASN A 40 17.70 -13.73 -9.51
CA ASN A 40 19.15 -13.77 -9.28
C ASN A 40 19.55 -14.47 -7.97
N GLY A 41 18.59 -15.01 -7.21
CA GLY A 41 18.83 -15.81 -6.00
C GLY A 41 18.86 -15.02 -4.70
N ASP A 42 18.36 -13.78 -4.68
CA ASP A 42 18.18 -13.02 -3.43
C ASP A 42 16.84 -13.36 -2.75
N GLN A 43 16.86 -13.41 -1.41
CA GLN A 43 15.66 -13.54 -0.58
C GLN A 43 15.13 -12.15 -0.25
N VAL A 44 14.00 -11.77 -0.85
CA VAL A 44 13.46 -10.42 -0.73
C VAL A 44 12.20 -10.40 0.14
N ALA A 45 12.19 -9.53 1.16
CA ALA A 45 10.98 -9.10 1.86
C ALA A 45 10.59 -7.71 1.37
N ILE A 46 9.31 -7.51 1.06
CA ILE A 46 8.79 -6.25 0.53
C ILE A 46 7.95 -5.57 1.61
N VAL A 47 8.20 -4.29 1.86
CA VAL A 47 7.33 -3.43 2.65
C VAL A 47 6.95 -2.21 1.82
N HIS A 48 5.78 -1.63 2.08
CA HIS A 48 5.28 -0.51 1.30
C HIS A 48 4.58 0.53 2.19
N GLY A 49 4.59 1.78 1.72
CA GLY A 49 3.69 2.81 2.22
C GLY A 49 2.27 2.65 1.65
N ASN A 50 1.31 3.37 2.23
CA ASN A 50 -0.09 3.38 1.80
C ASN A 50 -0.73 4.77 1.87
N GLY A 51 0.04 5.86 2.04
CA GLY A 51 -0.46 7.18 2.42
C GLY A 51 -1.61 7.71 1.53
N PRO A 52 -1.45 7.74 0.21
CA PRO A 52 -2.55 8.11 -0.68
C PRO A 52 -3.73 7.14 -0.63
N GLN A 53 -3.45 5.82 -0.63
CA GLN A 53 -4.45 4.76 -0.68
C GLN A 53 -5.34 4.75 0.57
N VAL A 54 -4.73 4.85 1.76
CA VAL A 54 -5.42 4.84 3.04
C VAL A 54 -6.24 6.10 3.23
N GLY A 55 -5.72 7.27 2.82
CA GLY A 55 -6.50 8.50 2.91
C GLY A 55 -7.68 8.53 1.93
N ASN A 56 -7.51 8.05 0.70
CA ASN A 56 -8.63 7.93 -0.25
C ASN A 56 -9.70 6.95 0.27
N LEU A 57 -9.30 5.80 0.81
CA LEU A 57 -10.25 4.84 1.37
C LEU A 57 -10.93 5.40 2.64
N LEU A 58 -10.21 6.13 3.49
CA LEU A 58 -10.78 6.78 4.66
C LEU A 58 -11.82 7.85 4.26
N LEU A 59 -11.57 8.63 3.21
CA LEU A 59 -12.57 9.56 2.66
C LEU A 59 -13.81 8.82 2.14
N GLN A 60 -13.64 7.64 1.52
CA GLN A 60 -14.76 6.80 1.10
C GLN A 60 -15.55 6.28 2.31
N GLN A 61 -14.88 5.86 3.39
CA GLN A 61 -15.55 5.45 4.64
C GLN A 61 -16.42 6.58 5.19
N TYR A 62 -15.86 7.79 5.34
CA TYR A 62 -16.60 8.93 5.88
C TYR A 62 -17.75 9.36 4.98
N LYS A 63 -17.54 9.45 3.66
CA LYS A 63 -18.59 9.84 2.70
C LYS A 63 -19.70 8.79 2.57
N GLY A 64 -19.37 7.51 2.75
CA GLY A 64 -20.32 6.40 2.69
C GLY A 64 -20.98 6.06 4.03
N SER A 65 -20.63 6.77 5.11
CA SER A 65 -21.10 6.44 6.45
C SER A 65 -22.58 6.78 6.63
N SER A 66 -23.35 5.84 7.19
CA SER A 66 -24.76 6.00 7.56
C SER A 66 -25.07 5.23 8.85
N LYS A 67 -26.31 5.29 9.35
CA LYS A 67 -26.73 4.51 10.53
C LYS A 67 -26.59 3.00 10.32
N ASP A 68 -26.76 2.52 9.09
CA ASP A 68 -26.72 1.10 8.74
C ASP A 68 -25.37 0.68 8.10
N ASN A 69 -24.47 1.64 7.86
CA ASN A 69 -23.16 1.42 7.27
C ASN A 69 -22.14 2.36 7.90
N LEU A 70 -21.59 2.01 9.06
CA LEU A 70 -20.66 2.86 9.79
C LEU A 70 -19.27 2.85 9.15
N ALA A 71 -18.63 4.01 9.12
CA ALA A 71 -17.23 4.14 8.73
C ALA A 71 -16.32 3.24 9.61
N MET A 72 -15.43 2.50 8.97
CA MET A 72 -14.43 1.70 9.68
C MET A 72 -13.35 2.59 10.32
N PRO A 73 -12.80 2.20 11.49
CA PRO A 73 -11.70 2.91 12.12
C PRO A 73 -10.41 2.80 11.29
N LEU A 74 -9.48 3.73 11.51
CA LEU A 74 -8.28 3.90 10.67
C LEU A 74 -7.41 2.64 10.58
N ASP A 75 -7.26 1.88 11.65
CA ASP A 75 -6.51 0.61 11.70
C ASP A 75 -7.15 -0.45 10.79
N THR A 76 -8.48 -0.54 10.77
CA THR A 76 -9.20 -1.41 9.84
C THR A 76 -9.02 -0.95 8.40
N VAL A 77 -9.09 0.36 8.14
CA VAL A 77 -8.81 0.92 6.81
C VAL A 77 -7.37 0.63 6.38
N VAL A 78 -6.40 0.68 7.30
CA VAL A 78 -5.01 0.26 7.02
C VAL A 78 -4.97 -1.21 6.59
N SER A 79 -5.64 -2.12 7.30
CA SER A 79 -5.68 -3.54 6.90
C SER A 79 -6.32 -3.75 5.52
N MET A 80 -7.35 -2.98 5.17
CA MET A 80 -7.95 -3.02 3.83
C MET A 80 -6.94 -2.60 2.76
N THR A 81 -6.14 -1.56 3.02
CA THR A 81 -5.09 -1.14 2.07
C THR A 81 -3.91 -2.11 2.00
N GLN A 82 -3.60 -2.84 3.07
CA GLN A 82 -2.65 -3.95 2.99
C GLN A 82 -3.19 -5.05 2.05
N GLY A 83 -4.48 -5.35 2.14
CA GLY A 83 -5.14 -6.30 1.25
C GLY A 83 -5.08 -5.87 -0.22
N SER A 84 -5.48 -4.64 -0.53
CA SER A 84 -5.51 -4.16 -1.94
C SER A 84 -4.12 -4.01 -2.55
N ILE A 85 -3.17 -3.39 -1.83
CA ILE A 85 -1.80 -3.19 -2.33
C ILE A 85 -1.05 -4.52 -2.38
N GLY A 86 -1.18 -5.34 -1.33
CA GLY A 86 -0.60 -6.67 -1.25
C GLY A 86 -1.07 -7.57 -2.39
N TYR A 87 -2.36 -7.53 -2.71
CA TYR A 87 -2.93 -8.23 -3.87
C TYR A 87 -2.27 -7.78 -5.18
N TRP A 88 -2.16 -6.47 -5.43
CA TRP A 88 -1.54 -5.96 -6.67
C TRP A 88 -0.07 -6.37 -6.80
N MET A 89 0.70 -6.27 -5.71
CA MET A 89 2.12 -6.64 -5.69
C MET A 89 2.31 -8.16 -5.89
N GLN A 90 1.56 -8.97 -5.14
CA GLN A 90 1.60 -10.43 -5.26
C GLN A 90 1.24 -10.86 -6.68
N LYS A 91 0.13 -10.35 -7.22
CA LYS A 91 -0.30 -10.65 -8.58
C LYS A 91 0.78 -10.29 -9.60
N ALA A 92 1.39 -9.11 -9.48
CA ALA A 92 2.41 -8.66 -10.42
C ALA A 92 3.69 -9.52 -10.37
N LEU A 93 4.10 -9.98 -9.18
CA LEU A 93 5.22 -10.91 -9.03
C LEU A 93 4.88 -12.29 -9.59
N ASP A 94 3.72 -12.84 -9.26
CA ASP A 94 3.30 -14.16 -9.71
C ASP A 94 3.12 -14.21 -11.24
N ASP A 95 2.60 -13.14 -11.86
CA ASP A 95 2.52 -13.02 -13.32
C ASP A 95 3.94 -13.06 -13.94
N GLN A 96 4.93 -12.39 -13.32
CA GLN A 96 6.31 -12.38 -13.79
C GLN A 96 7.01 -13.74 -13.60
N PHE A 97 6.82 -14.38 -12.44
CA PHE A 97 7.37 -15.71 -12.14
C PHE A 97 6.82 -16.77 -13.09
N LYS A 98 5.52 -16.72 -13.41
CA LYS A 98 4.93 -17.60 -14.44
C LYS A 98 5.56 -17.39 -15.81
N HIS A 99 5.82 -16.14 -16.19
CA HIS A 99 6.44 -15.83 -17.48
C HIS A 99 7.88 -16.37 -17.60
N THR A 100 8.62 -16.45 -16.49
CA THR A 100 10.00 -16.94 -16.44
C THR A 100 10.13 -18.39 -15.97
N ASN A 101 9.02 -19.09 -15.75
CA ASN A 101 8.96 -20.42 -15.14
C ASN A 101 9.69 -20.49 -13.78
N TYR A 102 9.68 -19.40 -13.02
CA TYR A 102 10.24 -19.37 -11.68
C TYR A 102 9.34 -20.16 -10.71
N PRO A 103 9.90 -21.07 -9.88
CA PRO A 103 9.10 -22.09 -9.18
C PRO A 103 8.41 -21.61 -7.90
N HIS A 104 8.57 -20.34 -7.52
CA HIS A 104 8.03 -19.79 -6.28
C HIS A 104 6.90 -18.79 -6.53
N GLN A 105 6.14 -18.53 -5.47
CA GLN A 105 5.02 -17.58 -5.46
C GLN A 105 5.27 -16.51 -4.42
N ALA A 106 4.74 -15.32 -4.65
CA ALA A 106 4.71 -14.26 -3.67
C ALA A 106 3.55 -14.46 -2.68
N VAL A 107 3.68 -13.91 -1.48
CA VAL A 107 2.61 -13.88 -0.48
C VAL A 107 2.54 -12.50 0.17
N ALA A 108 1.34 -11.93 0.22
CA ALA A 108 1.04 -10.75 1.01
C ALA A 108 0.49 -11.15 2.38
N LEU A 109 1.02 -10.56 3.44
CA LEU A 109 0.64 -10.88 4.82
C LEU A 109 0.06 -9.65 5.50
N ILE A 110 -1.14 -9.79 6.09
CA ILE A 110 -1.67 -8.78 6.99
C ILE A 110 -0.75 -8.70 8.21
N THR A 111 -0.29 -7.49 8.52
CA THR A 111 0.75 -7.24 9.51
C THR A 111 0.26 -6.23 10.54
N GLN A 112 0.30 -6.63 11.81
CA GLN A 112 0.03 -5.76 12.95
C GLN A 112 1.35 -5.27 13.55
N ILE A 113 1.43 -3.98 13.87
CA ILE A 113 2.62 -3.37 14.47
C ILE A 113 2.25 -2.81 15.83
N ILE A 114 2.95 -3.28 16.87
CA ILE A 114 2.79 -2.75 18.23
C ILE A 114 3.43 -1.36 18.28
N VAL A 115 2.69 -0.39 18.82
CA VAL A 115 3.15 0.98 19.04
C VAL A 115 3.02 1.35 20.51
N ASN A 116 3.77 2.36 20.95
CA ASN A 116 3.67 2.88 22.31
C ASN A 116 2.36 3.66 22.47
N ALA A 117 1.43 3.20 23.32
CA ALA A 117 0.16 3.87 23.56
C ALA A 117 0.30 5.32 24.08
N ASN A 118 1.44 5.66 24.68
CA ASN A 118 1.74 7.00 25.19
C ASN A 118 2.58 7.85 24.23
N ASP A 119 2.70 7.45 22.95
CA ASP A 119 3.46 8.21 21.98
C ASP A 119 2.89 9.64 21.82
N PRO A 120 3.71 10.69 21.97
CA PRO A 120 3.23 12.07 21.89
C PRO A 120 2.62 12.42 20.52
N THR A 121 2.93 11.68 19.46
CA THR A 121 2.36 11.88 18.13
C THR A 121 0.85 11.64 18.08
N PHE A 122 0.27 10.88 19.03
CA PHE A 122 -1.19 10.76 19.16
C PHE A 122 -1.86 12.10 19.53
N LYS A 123 -1.14 13.01 20.21
CA LYS A 123 -1.65 14.34 20.56
C LYS A 123 -1.47 15.37 19.44
N ASN A 124 -0.49 15.15 18.56
CA ASN A 124 -0.19 16.04 17.45
C ASN A 124 0.16 15.22 16.19
N PRO A 125 -0.84 14.79 15.40
CA PRO A 125 -0.61 13.97 14.23
C PRO A 125 0.08 14.79 13.12
N THR A 126 1.25 14.34 12.67
CA THR A 126 2.05 15.00 11.62
C THR A 126 2.05 14.24 10.30
N LYS A 127 1.54 13.01 10.27
CA LYS A 127 1.54 12.16 9.08
C LYS A 127 0.41 12.54 8.14
N LEU A 128 0.76 12.98 6.94
CA LEU A 128 -0.19 13.28 5.86
C LEU A 128 -0.67 12.00 5.17
N ILE A 129 -1.97 11.91 4.89
CA ILE A 129 -2.63 10.85 4.12
C ILE A 129 -3.66 11.44 3.16
N GLY A 130 -3.94 10.75 2.05
CA GLY A 130 -4.99 11.13 1.11
C GLY A 130 -4.57 12.25 0.13
N PRO A 131 -5.56 12.89 -0.52
CA PRO A 131 -5.31 13.90 -1.54
C PRO A 131 -4.82 15.22 -0.93
N PHE A 132 -4.16 16.02 -1.76
CA PHE A 132 -3.83 17.41 -1.43
C PHE A 132 -5.05 18.29 -1.63
N TYR A 133 -5.27 19.21 -0.70
CA TYR A 133 -6.32 20.22 -0.77
C TYR A 133 -5.70 21.60 -0.97
N THR A 134 -6.30 22.39 -1.85
CA THR A 134 -6.07 23.83 -1.92
C THR A 134 -6.66 24.52 -0.70
N PHE A 135 -6.21 25.74 -0.41
CA PHE A 135 -6.76 26.54 0.68
C PHE A 135 -8.29 26.69 0.58
N ASN A 136 -8.82 26.93 -0.62
CA ASN A 136 -10.25 27.11 -0.84
C ASN A 136 -11.05 25.82 -0.58
N GLU A 137 -10.48 24.64 -0.84
CA GLU A 137 -11.14 23.37 -0.56
C GLU A 137 -11.16 23.04 0.94
N MET A 138 -10.18 23.51 1.71
CA MET A 138 -10.17 23.34 3.17
C MET A 138 -11.20 24.20 3.92
N GLN A 139 -11.74 25.23 3.27
CA GLN A 139 -12.75 26.13 3.85
C GLN A 139 -14.20 25.64 3.62
N ARG A 140 -14.39 24.50 2.94
CA ARG A 140 -15.70 23.91 2.63
C ARG A 140 -15.98 22.73 3.55
#